data_AF-A0A1G2ZVS6-F1
#
_entry.id   AF-A0A1G2ZVS6-F1
#
_cell.length_a   1.000
_cell.length_b   1.000
_cell.length_c   1.000
_cell.angle_alpha   90.00
_cell.angle_beta   90.00
_cell.angle_gamma   90.00
#
_symmetry.space_group_name_H-M   'P 1'
#
loop_
_entity.id
_entity.type
_entity.pdbx_description
1 polymer ?
#
loop_
_entity_poly.entity_id
_entity_poly.type
_entity_poly.pdbx_seq_one_letter_code
_entity_poly.pdbx_strand_id
1 'polypeptide(L)'
;MTVTALNSMERIGQDQKPFGAASVEIGCARNEVESFQVVVAAPAENITVTKVEISDLAGLNGSRIGKDNVTFFREEYVRVRISTPRAELPPGLYPDPLVRSSIP
;
A
#
# COMPACT_ATOMS: atom_id res chain seq x y z
N MET A 1 -6.60 10.17 -12.77
CA MET A 1 -5.70 9.49 -11.82
C MET A 1 -5.90 10.04 -10.42
N THR A 2 -5.88 9.18 -9.40
CA THR A 2 -6.00 9.56 -7.98
C THR A 2 -4.94 8.82 -7.16
N VAL A 3 -4.45 9.47 -6.11
CA VAL A 3 -3.56 8.85 -5.12
C VAL A 3 -4.22 8.98 -3.75
N THR A 4 -4.38 7.87 -3.06
CA THR A 4 -4.96 7.82 -1.70
C THR A 4 -4.10 6.96 -0.79
N ALA A 5 -4.21 7.21 0.51
CA ALA A 5 -3.58 6.43 1.56
C ALA A 5 -4.63 5.61 2.32
N LEU A 6 -4.28 4.37 2.63
CA LEU A 6 -5.05 3.42 3.41
C LEU A 6 -4.22 2.92 4.60
N ASN A 7 -4.89 2.42 5.64
CA ASN A 7 -4.18 1.72 6.70
C ASN A 7 -3.70 0.33 6.23
N SER A 8 -2.78 -0.28 6.98
CA SER A 8 -2.15 -1.55 6.62
C SER A 8 -3.10 -2.75 6.52
N MET A 9 -4.25 -2.70 7.20
CA MET A 9 -5.22 -3.80 7.29
C MET A 9 -6.35 -3.69 6.26
N GLU A 10 -6.49 -2.53 5.64
CA GLU A 10 -7.42 -2.33 4.54
C GLU A 10 -6.92 -3.05 3.28
N ARG A 11 -7.86 -3.47 2.43
CA ARG A 11 -7.57 -4.09 1.15
C ARG A 11 -8.43 -3.42 0.10
N ILE A 12 -7.86 -3.18 -1.07
CA ILE A 12 -8.60 -2.67 -2.22
C ILE A 12 -8.55 -3.68 -3.36
N GLY A 13 -9.70 -4.02 -3.93
CA GLY A 13 -9.77 -4.86 -5.13
C GLY A 13 -9.42 -4.07 -6.40
N GLN A 14 -8.95 -4.74 -7.46
CA GLN A 14 -8.62 -4.08 -8.74
C GLN A 14 -9.79 -3.30 -9.35
N ASP A 15 -11.01 -3.79 -9.17
CA ASP A 15 -12.24 -3.18 -9.72
C ASP A 15 -12.95 -2.27 -8.70
N GLN A 16 -12.40 -2.12 -7.49
CA GLN A 16 -13.00 -1.31 -6.45
C GLN A 16 -12.68 0.17 -6.69
N LYS A 17 -13.66 1.03 -6.43
CA LYS A 17 -13.42 2.48 -6.46
C LYS A 17 -12.39 2.85 -5.39
N PRO A 18 -11.35 3.65 -5.72
CA PRO A 18 -10.38 4.13 -4.75
C PRO A 18 -11.06 4.84 -3.60
N PHE A 19 -10.61 4.55 -2.39
CA PHE A 19 -11.04 5.19 -1.15
C PHE A 19 -9.81 5.53 -0.30
N GLY A 20 -10.03 6.17 0.84
CA GLY A 20 -8.96 6.61 1.75
C GLY A 20 -8.80 8.12 1.79
N ALA A 21 -7.73 8.56 2.45
CA ALA A 21 -7.40 9.96 2.66
C ALA A 21 -6.19 10.39 1.81
N ALA A 22 -5.92 11.69 1.74
CA ALA A 22 -4.71 12.21 1.08
C ALA A 22 -3.46 12.07 1.96
N SER A 23 -3.62 11.73 3.24
CA SER A 23 -2.56 11.57 4.23
C SER A 23 -2.88 10.39 5.14
N VAL A 24 -1.85 9.81 5.74
CA VAL A 24 -1.97 8.79 6.78
C VAL A 24 -1.35 9.29 8.07
N GLU A 25 -2.01 8.99 9.19
CA GLU A 25 -1.45 9.17 10.53
C GLU A 25 -1.11 7.78 11.07
N ILE A 26 0.14 7.60 11.49
CA ILE A 26 0.64 6.34 12.05
C ILE A 26 1.30 6.61 13.40
N GLY A 27 1.24 5.63 14.29
CA GLY A 27 1.84 5.70 15.62
C GLY A 27 2.53 4.39 15.95
N CYS A 28 3.75 4.47 16.46
CA CYS A 28 4.53 3.29 16.85
C CYS A 28 5.47 3.64 18.01
N ALA A 29 5.90 2.63 18.76
CA ALA A 29 6.97 2.79 19.73
C ALA A 29 8.33 2.88 19.03
N ARG A 30 9.37 3.31 19.77
CA ARG A 30 10.74 3.34 19.26
C ARG A 30 11.17 1.92 18.87
N ASN A 31 11.70 1.76 17.65
CA ASN A 31 12.15 0.50 17.04
C ASN A 31 11.02 -0.47 16.65
N GLU A 32 9.76 -0.02 16.64
CA GLU A 32 8.68 -0.77 16.00
C GLU A 32 8.61 -0.47 14.49
N VAL A 33 7.96 -1.37 13.76
CA VAL A 33 7.64 -1.21 12.35
C VAL A 33 6.15 -0.99 12.24
N GLU A 34 5.76 0.09 11.58
CA GLU A 34 4.37 0.39 11.24
C GLU A 34 4.27 0.55 9.72
N SER A 35 3.14 0.14 9.15
CA SER A 35 2.92 0.16 7.70
C SER A 35 1.61 0.83 7.33
N PHE A 36 1.56 1.27 6.09
CA PHE A 36 0.38 1.83 5.45
C PHE A 36 0.49 1.56 3.96
N GLN A 37 -0.60 1.81 3.22
CA GLN A 37 -0.64 1.58 1.80
C GLN A 37 -0.87 2.88 1.04
N VAL A 38 -0.25 3.00 -0.13
CA VAL A 38 -0.50 4.08 -1.09
C VAL A 38 -1.12 3.47 -2.32
N VAL A 39 -2.34 3.88 -2.63
CA VAL A 39 -3.10 3.42 -3.78
C VAL A 39 -2.96 4.44 -4.90
N VAL A 40 -2.48 3.99 -6.06
CA VAL A 40 -2.50 4.76 -7.29
C VAL A 40 -3.56 4.18 -8.22
N ALA A 41 -4.55 4.97 -8.59
CA ALA A 41 -5.64 4.52 -9.43
C ALA A 41 -5.85 5.42 -10.66
N ALA A 42 -5.96 4.78 -11.82
CA ALA A 42 -6.22 5.44 -13.09
C ALA A 42 -7.22 4.61 -13.92
N PRO A 43 -8.52 4.63 -13.56
CA PRO A 43 -9.51 3.74 -14.19
C PRO A 43 -9.75 4.04 -15.69
N ALA A 44 -9.36 5.22 -16.17
CA ALA A 44 -9.54 5.64 -17.57
C ALA A 44 -8.24 5.55 -18.40
N GLU A 45 -7.11 5.17 -17.80
CA GLU A 45 -5.80 5.29 -18.43
C GLU A 45 -4.89 4.13 -18.03
N ASN A 46 -4.06 3.66 -18.96
CA ASN A 46 -3.00 2.71 -18.64
C ASN A 46 -1.76 3.47 -18.17
N ILE A 47 -1.49 3.42 -16.87
CA ILE A 47 -0.32 4.06 -16.26
C ILE A 47 0.72 3.01 -15.85
N THR A 48 1.99 3.43 -15.84
CA THR A 48 3.08 2.65 -15.24
C THR A 48 3.75 3.53 -14.19
N VAL A 49 3.83 3.05 -12.96
CA VAL A 49 4.58 3.73 -11.90
C VAL A 49 6.06 3.45 -12.12
N THR A 50 6.84 4.49 -12.40
CA THR A 50 8.27 4.36 -12.75
C THR A 50 9.22 4.73 -11.61
N LYS A 51 8.70 5.38 -10.55
CA LYS A 51 9.50 5.85 -9.42
C LYS A 51 8.66 6.01 -8.17
N VAL A 52 9.20 5.68 -7.00
CA VAL A 52 8.59 5.96 -5.69
C VAL A 52 9.66 6.46 -4.74
N GLU A 53 9.50 7.68 -4.23
CA GLU A 53 10.45 8.29 -3.30
C GLU A 53 9.78 8.72 -2.01
N ILE A 54 10.54 8.64 -0.91
CA ILE A 54 10.17 9.22 0.37
C ILE A 54 11.33 10.09 0.87
N SER A 55 10.99 11.24 1.45
CA SER A 55 11.94 12.06 2.17
C SER A 55 12.18 11.50 3.58
N ASP A 56 13.18 12.04 4.28
CA ASP A 56 13.27 11.84 5.72
C ASP A 56 11.97 12.29 6.41
N LEU A 57 11.52 11.53 7.40
CA LEU A 57 10.39 11.92 8.24
C LEU A 57 10.92 12.85 9.32
N ALA A 58 10.62 14.13 9.21
CA ALA A 58 11.04 15.15 10.16
C ALA A 58 10.08 15.21 11.36
N GLY A 59 10.66 15.26 12.56
CA GLY A 59 9.94 15.47 13.81
C GLY A 59 10.34 16.77 14.50
N LEU A 60 9.76 16.99 15.68
CA LEU A 60 10.08 18.14 16.51
C LEU A 60 11.56 18.12 16.96
N ASN A 61 12.10 19.31 17.20
CA ASN A 61 13.46 19.53 17.72
C ASN A 61 14.57 18.88 16.87
N GLY A 62 14.36 18.76 15.55
CA GLY A 62 15.34 18.18 14.62
C GLY A 62 15.44 16.65 14.68
N SER A 63 14.52 15.98 15.37
CA SER A 63 14.39 14.53 15.32
C SER A 63 14.08 14.10 13.88
N ARG A 64 14.66 12.98 13.42
CA ARG A 64 14.41 12.48 12.07
C ARG A 64 14.40 10.95 12.03
N ILE A 65 13.55 10.40 11.17
CA ILE A 65 13.66 9.02 10.69
C ILE A 65 14.16 9.13 9.25
N GLY A 66 15.39 8.67 9.02
CA GLY A 66 15.98 8.73 7.68
C GLY A 66 15.22 7.83 6.70
N LYS A 67 15.09 8.25 5.44
CA LYS A 67 14.41 7.49 4.38
C LYS A 67 14.91 6.06 4.22
N ASP A 68 16.17 5.80 4.58
CA ASP A 68 16.79 4.47 4.53
C ASP A 68 16.16 3.46 5.52
N ASN A 69 15.35 3.93 6.47
CA ASN A 69 14.56 3.09 7.38
C ASN A 69 13.19 2.71 6.80
N VAL A 70 12.86 3.18 5.59
CA VAL A 70 11.58 2.89 4.92
C VAL A 70 11.83 1.88 3.81
N THR A 71 11.01 0.84 3.77
CA THR A 71 11.06 -0.18 2.71
C THR A 71 9.77 -0.13 1.90
N PHE A 72 9.90 -0.07 0.57
CA PHE A 72 8.77 -0.12 -0.33
C PHE A 72 8.42 -1.55 -0.74
N PHE A 73 7.13 -1.83 -0.72
CA PHE A 73 6.54 -3.06 -1.25
C PHE A 73 5.47 -2.71 -2.27
N ARG A 74 5.38 -3.51 -3.33
CA ARG A 74 4.26 -3.51 -4.26
C ARG A 74 3.32 -4.64 -3.85
N GLU A 75 2.06 -4.28 -3.62
CA GLU A 75 1.02 -5.27 -3.40
C GLU A 75 0.63 -5.93 -4.73
N GLU A 76 0.66 -7.26 -4.75
CA GLU A 76 0.26 -8.07 -5.89
C GLU A 76 -1.12 -8.70 -5.70
N TYR A 77 -1.75 -9.05 -6.81
CA TYR A 77 -3.03 -9.73 -6.79
C TYR A 77 -2.88 -11.21 -7.13
N VAL A 78 -3.30 -12.07 -6.21
CA VAL A 78 -3.31 -13.52 -6.42
C VAL A 78 -4.66 -13.96 -6.93
N ARG A 79 -4.66 -14.79 -7.96
CA ARG A 79 -5.87 -15.38 -8.51
C ARG A 79 -6.30 -16.61 -7.72
N VAL A 80 -7.36 -16.47 -6.94
CA VAL A 80 -8.08 -17.59 -6.32
C VAL A 80 -9.07 -18.15 -7.35
N ARG A 81 -8.86 -19.38 -7.80
CA ARG A 81 -9.71 -20.05 -8.82
C ARG A 81 -10.88 -20.82 -8.21
N ILE A 82 -10.67 -21.38 -7.03
CA ILE A 82 -11.65 -22.20 -6.31
C ILE A 82 -11.56 -21.76 -4.85
N SER A 83 -12.65 -21.23 -4.32
CA SER A 83 -12.76 -20.94 -2.89
C SER A 83 -12.95 -22.22 -2.09
N THR A 84 -12.49 -22.25 -0.85
CA THR A 84 -12.74 -23.37 0.05
C THR A 84 -14.25 -23.49 0.36
N PRO A 85 -14.75 -24.70 0.70
CA PRO A 85 -16.13 -24.85 1.11
C PRO A 85 -16.46 -23.90 2.27
N ARG A 86 -17.55 -23.13 2.14
CA ARG A 86 -18.01 -22.11 3.10
C ARG A 86 -17.15 -20.84 3.21
N ALA A 87 -16.24 -20.60 2.27
CA ALA A 87 -15.60 -19.28 2.18
C ALA A 87 -16.65 -18.19 1.92
N GLU A 88 -16.52 -17.08 2.63
CA GLU A 88 -17.38 -15.90 2.42
C GLU A 88 -17.03 -15.17 1.11
N LEU A 89 -15.79 -15.33 0.64
CA LEU A 89 -15.26 -14.66 -0.54
C LEU A 89 -15.27 -15.59 -1.77
N PRO A 90 -15.76 -15.13 -2.93
CA PRO A 90 -15.81 -15.92 -4.16
C PRO A 90 -14.42 -16.12 -4.77
N PRO A 91 -14.28 -16.93 -5.83
CA PRO A 91 -13.10 -16.88 -6.68
C PRO A 91 -12.87 -15.47 -7.22
N GLY A 92 -11.62 -15.04 -7.30
CA GLY A 92 -11.29 -13.66 -7.65
C GLY A 92 -9.81 -13.33 -7.57
N LEU A 93 -9.49 -12.05 -7.75
CA LEU A 93 -8.16 -11.50 -7.53
C LEU A 93 -8.13 -10.82 -6.17
N TYR A 94 -7.19 -11.26 -5.33
CA TYR A 94 -7.07 -10.77 -3.96
C TYR A 94 -5.70 -10.15 -3.72
N PRO A 95 -5.65 -8.93 -3.15
CA PRO A 95 -4.40 -8.30 -2.75
C PRO A 95 -3.82 -9.06 -1.55
N ASP A 96 -2.63 -9.63 -1.71
CA ASP A 96 -2.02 -10.45 -0.65
C ASP A 96 -0.48 -10.39 -0.63
N PRO A 97 0.25 -10.71 -1.72
CA PRO A 97 1.70 -10.74 -1.65
C PRO A 97 2.28 -9.33 -1.65
N LEU A 98 3.13 -9.08 -0.67
CA LEU A 98 3.98 -7.90 -0.64
C LEU A 98 5.31 -8.22 -1.31
N VAL A 99 5.44 -7.82 -2.58
CA VAL A 99 6.68 -8.00 -3.34
C VAL A 99 7.56 -6.79 -3.08
N ARG A 100 8.79 -7.00 -2.63
CA ARG A 100 9.74 -5.90 -2.42
C ARG A 100 9.88 -5.10 -3.71
N SER A 101 9.67 -3.79 -3.64
CA SER A 101 9.71 -2.94 -4.83
C SER A 101 11.11 -2.95 -5.44
N SER A 102 11.18 -3.24 -6.74
CA SER A 102 12.37 -3.03 -7.56
C SER A 102 12.34 -1.68 -8.30
N ILE A 103 11.26 -0.90 -8.12
CA ILE A 103 11.11 0.44 -8.68
C ILE A 103 11.95 1.39 -7.81
N PRO A 104 12.84 2.20 -8.41
CA PRO A 104 13.72 3.10 -7.70
C PRO A 104 13.01 4.31 -7.08
#